data_AF-A0A525W460-F1
#
_entry.id   AF-A0A525W460-F1
#
_cell.length_a   1.000
_cell.length_b   1.000
_cell.length_c   1.000
_cell.angle_alpha   90.00
_cell.angle_beta   90.00
_cell.angle_gamma   90.00
#
_symmetry.space_group_name_H-M   'P 1'
#
loop_
_entity.id
_entity.type
_entity.pdbx_description
1 polymer ?
#
loop_
_entity_poly.entity_id
_entity_poly.type
_entity_poly.pdbx_seq_one_letter_code
_entity_poly.pdbx_strand_id
1 'polypeptide(L)'
;MTDSRMFSRLLATHLIRYAVVAILLLGGLYYAWTTLPSTTPSRDQREVEALALVQSYQAIGHPTILTAMNEHVRMMKDRGQGVRLGEWRVKHVEGDIYEIRVQLRDQGVRGQWFEREFIWHAHLELKKVNAASLPADGVTPKAPDVEERTVPSPPGPSKS
;
A
#
# COMPACT_ATOMS: atom_id res chain seq x y z
N MET A 1 -23.10 7.96 -74.60
CA MET A 1 -23.19 6.90 -73.57
C MET A 1 -21.79 6.61 -73.05
N THR A 2 -21.26 7.43 -72.13
CA THR A 2 -19.85 7.28 -71.67
C THR A 2 -19.55 7.83 -70.26
N ASP A 3 -20.54 8.05 -69.39
CA ASP A 3 -20.30 8.70 -68.08
C ASP A 3 -20.38 7.79 -66.85
N SER A 4 -21.04 6.65 -66.93
CA SER A 4 -21.32 5.80 -65.74
C SER A 4 -20.11 4.99 -65.23
N ARG A 5 -19.09 4.76 -66.07
CA ARG A 5 -17.91 3.97 -65.70
C ARG A 5 -16.87 4.75 -64.88
N MET A 6 -16.81 6.08 -65.04
CA MET A 6 -15.88 6.96 -64.29
C MET A 6 -16.35 7.16 -62.84
N PHE A 7 -17.65 7.46 -62.65
CA PHE A 7 -18.25 7.62 -61.32
C PHE A 7 -18.12 6.36 -60.46
N SER A 8 -18.36 5.18 -61.05
CA SER A 8 -18.28 3.90 -60.34
C SER A 8 -16.86 3.58 -59.85
N ARG A 9 -15.82 3.97 -60.61
CA ARG A 9 -14.41 3.75 -60.24
C ARG A 9 -13.96 4.68 -59.10
N LEU A 10 -14.42 5.93 -59.11
CA LEU A 10 -14.13 6.91 -58.06
C LEU A 10 -14.83 6.54 -56.74
N LEU A 11 -16.08 6.08 -56.80
CA LEU A 11 -16.83 5.59 -55.64
C LEU A 11 -16.20 4.33 -55.04
N ALA A 12 -15.82 3.36 -55.87
CA ALA A 12 -15.18 2.13 -55.42
C ALA A 12 -13.84 2.38 -54.71
N THR A 13 -13.02 3.30 -55.24
CA THR A 13 -11.73 3.66 -54.60
C THR A 13 -11.90 4.37 -53.27
N HIS A 14 -12.91 5.25 -53.13
CA HIS A 14 -13.21 5.87 -51.84
C HIS A 14 -13.68 4.84 -50.82
N LEU A 15 -14.54 3.90 -51.22
CA LEU A 15 -15.05 2.83 -50.36
C LEU A 15 -13.92 1.93 -49.84
N ILE A 16 -13.00 1.53 -50.73
CA ILE A 16 -11.81 0.74 -50.36
C ILE A 16 -10.92 1.52 -49.40
N ARG A 17 -10.67 2.81 -49.67
CA ARG A 17 -9.83 3.65 -48.80
C ARG A 17 -10.41 3.76 -47.39
N TYR A 18 -11.71 4.00 -47.27
CA TYR A 18 -12.36 4.06 -45.96
C TYR A 18 -12.35 2.70 -45.24
N ALA A 19 -12.55 1.60 -45.96
CA ALA A 19 -12.45 0.26 -45.38
C ALA A 19 -11.05 -0.02 -44.83
N VAL A 20 -9.99 0.32 -45.59
CA VAL A 20 -8.60 0.15 -45.14
C VAL A 20 -8.30 1.02 -43.91
N VAL A 21 -8.73 2.28 -43.92
CA VAL A 21 -8.56 3.17 -42.76
C VAL A 21 -9.31 2.63 -41.53
N ALA A 22 -10.54 2.15 -41.70
CA ALA A 22 -11.31 1.56 -40.62
C ALA A 22 -10.61 0.32 -40.03
N ILE A 23 -10.10 -0.58 -40.88
CA ILE A 23 -9.35 -1.76 -40.45
C ILE A 23 -8.06 -1.36 -39.71
N LEU A 24 -7.33 -0.36 -40.21
CA LEU A 24 -6.11 0.13 -39.54
C LEU A 24 -6.42 0.78 -38.18
N LEU A 25 -7.51 1.54 -38.08
CA LEU A 25 -7.95 2.13 -36.82
C LEU A 25 -8.39 1.05 -35.82
N LEU A 26 -9.18 0.07 -36.27
CA LEU A 26 -9.61 -1.07 -35.44
C LEU A 26 -8.42 -1.93 -34.99
N GLY A 27 -7.49 -2.21 -35.90
CA GLY A 27 -6.26 -2.96 -35.61
C GLY A 27 -5.35 -2.20 -34.64
N GLY A 28 -5.18 -0.89 -34.82
CA GLY A 28 -4.43 -0.03 -33.91
C GLY A 28 -5.07 0.06 -32.52
N LEU A 29 -6.40 0.17 -32.46
CA LEU A 29 -7.15 0.19 -31.19
C LEU A 29 -7.08 -1.15 -30.45
N TYR A 30 -7.21 -2.26 -31.18
CA TYR A 30 -7.04 -3.61 -30.64
C TYR A 30 -5.61 -3.85 -30.14
N TYR A 31 -4.61 -3.45 -30.93
CA TYR A 31 -3.21 -3.53 -30.55
C TYR A 31 -2.94 -2.71 -29.29
N ALA A 32 -3.42 -1.47 -29.22
CA ALA A 32 -3.32 -0.64 -28.02
C ALA A 32 -3.96 -1.33 -26.82
N TRP A 33 -5.21 -1.81 -26.93
CA TRP A 33 -5.90 -2.51 -25.83
C TRP A 33 -5.10 -3.71 -25.32
N THR A 34 -4.55 -4.52 -26.22
CA THR A 34 -3.78 -5.73 -25.84
C THR A 34 -2.36 -5.45 -25.34
N THR A 35 -1.81 -4.27 -25.61
CA THR A 35 -0.45 -3.88 -25.18
C THR A 35 -0.43 -2.86 -24.05
N LEU A 36 -1.60 -2.45 -23.51
CA LEU A 36 -1.65 -1.71 -22.26
C LEU A 36 -0.93 -2.56 -21.19
N PRO A 37 0.21 -2.10 -20.65
CA PRO A 37 0.89 -2.82 -19.59
C PRO A 37 -0.07 -2.93 -18.43
N SER A 38 -0.45 -4.15 -18.06
CA SER A 38 -1.18 -4.40 -16.82
C SER A 38 -0.34 -3.80 -15.70
N THR A 39 -0.82 -2.69 -15.13
CA THR A 39 -0.11 -1.90 -14.12
C THR A 39 -0.18 -2.59 -12.76
N THR A 40 0.00 -3.91 -12.73
CA THR A 40 0.21 -4.64 -11.49
C THR A 40 1.61 -4.25 -10.99
N PRO A 41 1.71 -3.54 -9.86
CA PRO A 41 3.01 -3.18 -9.31
C PRO A 41 3.84 -4.44 -9.08
N SER A 42 5.14 -4.36 -9.37
CA SER A 42 6.05 -5.47 -9.14
C SER A 42 6.11 -5.82 -7.65
N ARG A 43 6.54 -7.04 -7.34
CA ARG A 43 6.71 -7.50 -5.96
C ARG A 43 7.59 -6.54 -5.15
N ASP A 44 8.71 -6.11 -5.72
CA ASP A 44 9.65 -5.18 -5.08
C ASP A 44 8.99 -3.83 -4.77
N GLN A 45 8.13 -3.34 -5.67
CA GLN A 45 7.40 -2.10 -5.46
C GLN A 45 6.41 -2.22 -4.29
N ARG A 46 5.73 -3.36 -4.15
CA ARG A 46 4.82 -3.63 -3.03
C ARG A 46 5.57 -3.79 -1.71
N GLU A 47 6.77 -4.38 -1.71
CA GLU A 47 7.62 -4.48 -0.52
C GLU A 47 8.08 -3.10 -0.03
N VAL A 48 8.47 -2.22 -0.95
CA VAL A 48 8.80 -0.81 -0.65
C VAL A 48 7.58 -0.05 -0.11
N GLU A 49 6.42 -0.24 -0.72
CA GLU A 49 5.17 0.38 -0.27
C GLU A 49 4.79 -0.09 1.14
N ALA A 50 4.93 -1.39 1.44
CA ALA A 50 4.66 -1.94 2.75
C ALA A 50 5.60 -1.37 3.83
N LEU A 51 6.88 -1.25 3.51
CA LEU A 51 7.85 -0.60 4.40
C LEU A 51 7.49 0.86 4.64
N ALA A 52 7.19 1.61 3.58
CA ALA A 52 6.81 3.01 3.68
C ALA A 52 5.52 3.19 4.48
N LEU A 53 4.55 2.28 4.32
CA LEU A 53 3.31 2.27 5.09
C LEU A 53 3.61 2.12 6.59
N VAL A 54 4.44 1.17 7.01
CA VAL A 54 4.81 1.02 8.43
C VAL A 54 5.57 2.24 8.94
N GLN A 55 6.56 2.73 8.20
CA GLN A 55 7.39 3.84 8.64
C GLN A 55 6.60 5.15 8.80
N SER A 56 5.59 5.38 7.95
CA SER A 56 4.73 6.57 7.99
C SER A 56 3.47 6.41 8.82
N TYR A 57 3.18 5.20 9.31
CA TYR A 57 2.02 4.95 10.16
C TYR A 57 2.12 5.73 11.46
N GLN A 58 0.99 6.20 11.97
CA GLN A 58 0.92 6.92 13.24
C GLN A 58 1.49 6.07 14.38
N ALA A 59 2.20 6.70 15.32
CA ALA A 59 2.71 6.05 16.52
C ALA A 59 2.11 6.67 17.80
N ILE A 60 2.16 5.92 18.89
CA ILE A 60 1.78 6.44 20.21
C ILE A 60 2.78 7.52 20.61
N GLY A 61 2.30 8.73 20.88
CA GLY A 61 3.13 9.86 21.32
C GLY A 61 4.03 10.48 20.24
N HIS A 62 4.00 9.99 19.01
CA HIS A 62 4.84 10.45 17.91
C HIS A 62 4.06 10.49 16.58
N PRO A 63 4.43 11.37 15.64
CA PRO A 63 3.73 11.49 14.38
C PRO A 63 3.81 10.21 13.53
N THR A 64 4.94 9.49 13.58
CA THR A 64 5.12 8.24 12.83
C THR A 64 5.91 7.20 13.62
N ILE A 65 5.79 5.92 13.24
CA ILE A 65 6.59 4.81 13.81
C ILE A 65 8.09 5.07 13.60
N LEU A 66 8.49 5.54 12.41
CA LEU A 66 9.89 5.87 12.16
C LEU A 66 10.39 6.95 13.12
N THR A 67 9.61 8.00 13.36
CA THR A 67 9.96 9.05 14.32
C THR A 67 10.03 8.51 15.74
N ALA A 68 9.09 7.66 16.17
CA ALA A 68 9.10 7.05 17.49
C ALA A 68 10.37 6.22 17.74
N MET A 69 10.77 5.39 16.77
CA MET A 69 11.97 4.56 16.86
C MET A 69 13.25 5.43 16.91
N ASN A 70 13.33 6.47 16.08
CA ASN A 70 14.48 7.38 16.07
C ASN A 70 14.61 8.18 17.37
N GLU A 71 13.51 8.69 17.91
CA GLU A 71 13.50 9.40 19.19
C GLU A 71 13.85 8.47 20.36
N HIS A 72 13.41 7.21 20.34
CA HIS A 72 13.82 6.23 21.33
C HIS A 72 15.34 6.03 21.34
N VAL A 73 15.95 5.83 20.16
CA VAL A 73 17.40 5.69 20.00
C VAL A 73 18.12 6.94 20.49
N ARG A 74 17.63 8.14 20.12
CA ARG A 74 18.18 9.42 20.57
C ARG A 74 18.15 9.54 22.09
N MET A 75 17.00 9.29 22.71
CA MET A 75 16.81 9.36 24.17
C MET A 75 17.73 8.39 24.93
N MET A 76 17.99 7.19 24.39
CA MET A 76 18.93 6.24 24.98
C MET A 76 20.37 6.76 24.90
N LYS A 77 20.77 7.31 23.73
CA LYS A 77 22.09 7.90 23.52
C LYS A 77 22.34 9.11 24.42
N ASP A 78 21.36 9.99 24.56
CA ASP A 78 21.45 11.19 25.40
C ASP A 78 21.62 10.83 26.90
N ARG A 79 21.14 9.66 27.31
CA ARG A 79 21.35 9.08 28.65
C ARG A 79 22.67 8.34 28.81
N GLY A 80 23.53 8.35 27.79
CA GLY A 80 24.81 7.62 27.78
C GLY A 80 24.66 6.10 27.70
N GLN A 81 23.49 5.59 27.31
CA GLN A 81 23.23 4.15 27.20
C GLN A 81 23.51 3.65 25.78
N GLY A 82 24.08 2.45 25.66
CA GLY A 82 24.27 1.80 24.38
C GLY A 82 22.94 1.46 23.70
N VAL A 83 22.80 1.81 22.42
CA VAL A 83 21.63 1.47 21.62
C VAL A 83 22.04 1.22 20.18
N ARG A 84 21.45 0.20 19.54
CA ARG A 84 21.64 -0.12 18.12
C ARG A 84 20.31 -0.50 17.49
N LEU A 85 19.88 0.27 16.51
CA LEU A 85 18.76 -0.08 15.64
C LEU A 85 19.31 -0.86 14.44
N GLY A 86 18.78 -2.05 14.22
CA GLY A 86 19.11 -2.91 13.09
C GLY A 86 18.40 -2.45 11.81
N GLU A 87 18.59 -3.22 10.76
CA GLU A 87 17.97 -2.95 9.46
C GLU A 87 16.49 -3.31 9.47
N TRP A 88 15.71 -2.54 8.69
CA TRP A 88 14.32 -2.86 8.39
C TRP A 88 14.29 -3.99 7.36
N ARG A 89 13.59 -5.06 7.69
CA ARG A 89 13.40 -6.21 6.80
C ARG A 89 11.94 -6.34 6.43
N VAL A 90 11.67 -6.66 5.18
CA VAL A 90 10.32 -6.88 4.66
C VAL A 90 10.21 -8.32 4.19
N LYS A 91 9.11 -8.97 4.55
CA LYS A 91 8.80 -10.33 4.12
C LYS A 91 7.34 -10.38 3.69
N HIS A 92 7.09 -10.82 2.46
CA HIS A 92 5.73 -11.14 2.02
C HIS A 92 5.19 -12.34 2.80
N VAL A 93 3.97 -12.22 3.33
CA VAL A 93 3.32 -13.30 4.09
C VAL A 93 2.27 -13.99 3.23
N GLU A 94 1.18 -13.28 2.94
CA GLU A 94 0.04 -13.82 2.19
C GLU A 94 -0.75 -12.66 1.57
N GLY A 95 -1.22 -12.83 0.32
CA GLY A 95 -2.01 -11.80 -0.37
C GLY A 95 -1.33 -10.43 -0.38
N ASP A 96 -2.02 -9.43 0.16
CA ASP A 96 -1.53 -8.05 0.30
C ASP A 96 -0.99 -7.74 1.70
N ILE A 97 -0.61 -8.78 2.45
CA ILE A 97 -0.05 -8.70 3.80
C ILE A 97 1.47 -8.90 3.75
N TYR A 98 2.17 -7.90 4.29
CA TYR A 98 3.62 -7.90 4.41
C TYR A 98 4.02 -7.77 5.86
N GLU A 99 5.04 -8.51 6.26
CA GLU A 99 5.63 -8.44 7.58
C GLU A 99 6.89 -7.57 7.54
N ILE A 100 6.91 -6.56 8.41
CA ILE A 100 8.03 -5.64 8.56
C ILE A 100 8.66 -5.95 9.91
N ARG A 101 9.97 -6.20 9.91
CA ARG A 101 10.76 -6.51 11.11
C ARG A 101 11.88 -5.50 11.29
N VAL A 102 12.14 -5.10 12.54
CA VAL A 102 13.36 -4.40 12.91
C VAL A 102 13.83 -4.88 14.28
N GLN A 103 15.13 -5.09 14.41
CA GLN A 103 15.77 -5.47 15.67
C GLN A 103 16.28 -4.22 16.38
N LEU A 104 16.01 -4.08 17.66
CA LEU A 104 16.57 -3.04 18.51
C LEU A 104 17.34 -3.71 19.64
N ARG A 105 18.59 -3.27 19.83
CA ARG A 105 19.42 -3.70 20.94
C ARG A 105 19.69 -2.52 21.85
N ASP A 106 19.15 -2.55 23.07
CA ASP A 106 19.25 -1.48 24.07
C ASP A 106 19.98 -1.94 25.32
N GLN A 107 20.79 -1.05 25.89
CA GLN A 107 21.50 -1.29 27.14
C GLN A 107 20.65 -0.79 28.31
N GLY A 108 20.30 -1.68 29.21
CA GLY A 108 19.62 -1.34 30.46
C GLY A 108 20.48 -0.51 31.39
N VAL A 109 19.85 0.09 32.41
CA VAL A 109 20.51 0.97 33.40
C VAL A 109 21.64 0.26 34.16
N ARG A 110 21.55 -1.07 34.32
CA ARG A 110 22.59 -1.91 34.96
C ARG A 110 23.67 -2.41 33.99
N GLY A 111 23.70 -1.90 32.76
CA GLY A 111 24.70 -2.28 31.74
C GLY A 111 24.40 -3.56 30.94
N GLN A 112 23.31 -4.26 31.28
CA GLN A 112 22.84 -5.47 30.61
C GLN A 112 22.20 -5.16 29.25
N TRP A 113 22.48 -6.00 28.24
CA TRP A 113 21.96 -5.82 26.89
C TRP A 113 20.66 -6.58 26.71
N PHE A 114 19.66 -5.91 26.14
CA PHE A 114 18.41 -6.52 25.72
C PHE A 114 18.30 -6.44 24.20
N GLU A 115 17.72 -7.47 23.61
CA GLU A 115 17.37 -7.50 22.19
C GLU A 115 15.86 -7.60 22.07
N ARG A 116 15.28 -6.74 21.23
CA ARG A 116 13.85 -6.61 21.04
C ARG A 116 13.56 -6.65 19.55
N GLU A 117 12.70 -7.56 19.15
CA GLU A 117 12.22 -7.64 17.78
C GLU A 117 10.85 -6.95 17.67
N PHE A 118 10.80 -5.94 16.81
CA PHE A 118 9.56 -5.25 16.47
C PHE A 118 9.06 -5.85 15.17
N ILE A 119 7.82 -6.34 15.19
CA ILE A 119 7.18 -6.99 14.06
C ILE A 119 5.84 -6.31 13.81
N TRP A 120 5.60 -5.90 12.58
CA TRP A 120 4.32 -5.35 12.12
C TRP A 120 3.81 -6.12 10.91
N HIS A 121 2.49 -6.26 10.83
CA HIS A 121 1.81 -6.69 9.60
C HIS A 121 1.18 -5.47 8.93
N ALA A 122 1.66 -5.17 7.72
CA ALA A 122 1.15 -4.14 6.84
C ALA A 122 0.13 -4.76 5.87
N HIS A 123 -1.11 -4.31 5.96
CA HIS A 123 -2.18 -4.68 5.04
C HIS A 123 -2.28 -3.59 3.96
N LEU A 124 -1.74 -3.86 2.76
CA LEU A 124 -1.65 -2.87 1.70
C LEU A 124 -3.01 -2.42 1.14
N GLU A 125 -3.99 -3.33 1.06
CA GLU A 125 -5.36 -3.01 0.61
C GLU A 125 -6.08 -2.09 1.61
N LEU A 126 -5.98 -2.41 2.90
CA LEU A 126 -6.68 -1.69 3.97
C LEU A 126 -5.91 -0.45 4.45
N LYS A 127 -4.68 -0.23 3.96
CA LYS A 127 -3.73 0.78 4.47
C LYS A 127 -3.63 0.75 6.00
N LYS A 128 -3.62 -0.46 6.57
CA LYS A 128 -3.61 -0.69 8.02
C LYS A 128 -2.30 -1.34 8.44
N VAL A 129 -1.81 -0.95 9.61
CA VAL A 129 -0.64 -1.57 10.25
C VAL A 129 -1.08 -2.15 11.58
N ASN A 130 -0.81 -3.44 11.78
CA ASN A 130 -1.08 -4.15 13.02
C ASN A 130 0.24 -4.53 13.68
N ALA A 131 0.33 -4.37 15.00
CA ALA A 131 1.45 -4.91 15.76
C ALA A 131 1.36 -6.44 15.83
N ALA A 132 2.48 -7.11 15.54
CA ALA A 132 2.61 -8.57 15.59
C ALA A 132 3.63 -9.03 16.65
N SER A 133 4.26 -8.10 17.37
CA SER A 133 5.08 -8.39 18.55
C SER A 133 4.76 -7.46 19.71
N LEU A 134 5.06 -7.90 20.94
CA LEU A 134 4.82 -7.08 22.15
C LEU A 134 5.53 -5.72 22.12
N PRO A 135 6.80 -5.60 21.68
CA PRO A 135 7.43 -4.29 21.55
C PRO A 135 6.74 -3.38 20.53
N ALA A 136 6.25 -3.94 19.42
CA ALA A 136 5.52 -3.20 18.39
C ALA A 136 4.16 -2.69 18.91
N ASP A 137 3.46 -3.48 19.74
CA ASP A 137 2.17 -3.09 20.35
C ASP A 137 2.32 -1.84 21.25
N GLY A 138 3.47 -1.68 21.90
CA GLY A 138 3.76 -0.48 22.69
C GLY A 138 4.00 0.81 21.88
N VAL A 139 4.15 0.70 20.56
CA VAL A 139 4.42 1.85 19.66
C VAL A 139 3.24 2.10 18.71
N THR A 140 2.54 1.05 18.30
CA THR A 140 1.43 1.15 17.35
C THR A 140 0.14 1.56 18.08
N PRO A 141 -0.56 2.61 17.63
CA PRO A 141 -1.86 2.96 18.17
C PRO A 141 -2.80 1.78 18.00
N LYS A 142 -3.57 1.48 19.05
CA LYS A 142 -4.72 0.59 18.89
C LYS A 142 -5.62 1.24 17.86
N ALA A 143 -6.06 0.46 16.88
CA ALA A 143 -7.05 0.94 15.93
C ALA A 143 -8.19 1.56 16.76
N PRO A 144 -8.70 2.76 16.41
CA PRO A 144 -9.93 3.20 17.04
C PRO A 144 -10.91 2.06 16.82
N ASP A 145 -11.48 1.56 17.92
CA ASP A 145 -12.68 0.77 17.81
C ASP A 145 -13.57 1.62 16.92
N VAL A 146 -13.86 1.13 15.72
CA VAL A 146 -15.00 1.67 14.99
C VAL A 146 -16.11 1.36 15.96
N GLU A 147 -16.47 2.33 16.80
CA GLU A 147 -17.70 2.33 17.56
C GLU A 147 -18.73 2.00 16.49
N GLU A 148 -19.13 0.74 16.48
CA GLU A 148 -20.36 0.29 15.90
C GLU A 148 -21.35 1.26 16.49
N ARG A 149 -21.70 2.26 15.67
CA ARG A 149 -22.51 3.41 16.01
C ARG A 149 -23.72 2.80 16.67
N THR A 150 -23.70 2.76 18.01
CA THR A 150 -24.74 2.13 18.79
C THR A 150 -25.85 3.14 18.69
N VAL A 151 -26.61 3.02 17.61
CA VAL A 151 -27.82 3.79 17.41
C VAL A 151 -28.65 3.42 18.63
N PRO A 152 -28.92 4.34 19.57
CA PRO A 152 -29.77 4.01 20.68
C PRO A 152 -31.09 3.52 20.08
N SER A 153 -31.50 2.30 20.43
CA SER A 153 -32.76 1.72 19.95
C SER A 153 -33.88 2.73 20.24
N PRO A 154 -34.73 3.08 19.25
CA PRO A 154 -35.82 3.99 19.50
C PRO A 154 -36.72 3.41 20.60
N PRO A 155 -37.21 4.23 21.55
CA PRO A 155 -38.05 3.74 22.64
C PRO A 155 -39.30 3.09 22.03
N GLY A 156 -39.47 1.80 22.32
CA GLY A 156 -40.66 1.04 21.90
C GLY A 156 -41.94 1.68 22.46
N PRO A 157 -43.08 1.52 21.77
CA PRO A 157 -44.31 2.19 22.14
C PRO A 157 -44.77 1.76 23.53
N SER A 158 -44.93 2.74 24.42
CA SER A 158 -45.55 2.54 25.73
C SER A 158 -46.97 1.98 25.53
N LYS A 159 -47.19 0.73 25.95
CA LYS A 159 -48.54 0.19 26.06
C LYS A 159 -49.11 0.57 27.43
N SER A 160 -50.27 1.24 27.35
CA SER A 160 -51.41 1.31 28.28
C SER A 160 -51.17 1.74 29.72
#